data_AF-I1EC90-F1
#
_entry.id   AF-I1EC90-F1
#
_cell.length_a   1.000
_cell.length_b   1.000
_cell.length_c   1.000
_cell.angle_alpha   90.00
_cell.angle_beta   90.00
_cell.angle_gamma   90.00
#
_symmetry.space_group_name_H-M   'P 1'
#
loop_
_entity.id
_entity.type
_entity.pdbx_description
1 polymer ?
#
loop_
_entity_poly.entity_id
_entity_poly.type
_entity_poly.pdbx_seq_one_letter_code
_entity_poly.pdbx_strand_id
1 'polypeptide(L)'
;TLDGLPTAQTCFFQLRLPPYSSQAVLAERLRYAIRHCRSIDMDNYMLRRNNSMVSGGEIDSDYSDYYYDDDDDDDDDDDDIYD
;
A
#
# COMPACT_ATOMS: atom_id res chain seq x y z
N THR A 1 0.31 4.02 21.06
CA THR A 1 -0.71 5.05 21.34
C THR A 1 -2.08 4.37 21.37
N LEU A 2 -2.95 4.71 22.31
CA LEU A 2 -4.26 4.02 22.48
C LEU A 2 -5.19 4.12 21.25
N ASP A 3 -4.94 5.08 20.34
CA ASP A 3 -5.78 5.37 19.17
C ASP A 3 -5.08 5.14 17.82
N GLY A 4 -4.23 4.11 17.73
CA GLY A 4 -3.59 3.72 16.47
C GLY A 4 -4.58 3.30 15.37
N LEU A 5 -4.13 3.31 14.12
CA LEU A 5 -4.89 2.68 13.01
C LEU A 5 -4.80 1.14 13.09
N PRO A 6 -5.79 0.42 12.57
CA PRO A 6 -5.72 -1.03 12.47
C PRO A 6 -4.58 -1.46 11.55
N THR A 7 -3.99 -2.63 11.79
CA THR A 7 -2.96 -3.22 10.91
C THR A 7 -3.48 -4.50 10.27
N ALA A 8 -3.26 -4.65 8.97
CA ALA A 8 -3.64 -5.83 8.22
C ALA A 8 -2.41 -6.64 7.81
N GLN A 9 -2.49 -7.96 7.93
CA GLN A 9 -1.53 -8.91 7.36
C GLN A 9 -2.26 -9.71 6.28
N THR A 10 -2.00 -9.38 5.02
CA THR A 10 -2.73 -9.92 3.86
C THR A 10 -2.43 -11.41 3.64
N CYS A 11 -1.18 -11.84 3.82
CA CYS A 11 -0.78 -13.25 3.68
C CYS A 11 -1.56 -14.23 4.58
N PHE A 12 -2.10 -13.74 5.70
CA PHE A 12 -2.83 -14.56 6.68
C PHE A 12 -4.26 -14.08 6.94
N PHE A 13 -4.77 -13.15 6.11
CA PHE A 13 -6.09 -12.52 6.25
C PHE A 13 -6.39 -12.05 7.68
N GLN A 14 -5.36 -11.56 8.37
CA GLN A 14 -5.46 -11.20 9.78
C GLN A 14 -5.54 -9.68 9.94
N LEU A 15 -6.51 -9.23 10.72
CA LEU A 15 -6.64 -7.83 11.14
C LEU A 15 -6.30 -7.71 12.63
N ARG A 16 -5.41 -6.79 12.98
CA ARG A 16 -5.07 -6.46 14.36
C ARG A 16 -5.66 -5.10 14.71
N LEU A 17 -6.49 -5.10 15.74
CA LEU A 17 -7.17 -3.91 16.22
C LEU A 17 -6.49 -3.41 17.50
N PRO A 18 -6.07 -2.14 17.54
CA PRO A 18 -5.76 -1.45 18.78
C PRO A 18 -6.92 -1.52 19.78
N PRO A 19 -6.66 -1.40 21.10
CA PRO A 19 -7.69 -1.41 22.12
C PRO A 19 -8.48 -0.08 22.11
N TYR A 20 -9.42 0.05 21.18
CA TYR A 20 -10.26 1.23 21.05
C TYR A 20 -11.17 1.41 22.26
N SER A 21 -11.34 2.67 22.69
CA SER A 21 -12.16 3.04 23.84
C SER A 21 -13.67 2.80 23.66
N SER A 22 -14.13 2.72 22.41
CA SER A 22 -15.52 2.41 22.07
C SER A 22 -15.66 1.84 20.65
N GLN A 23 -16.81 1.23 20.37
CA GLN A 23 -17.13 0.75 19.03
C GLN A 23 -17.24 1.88 18.00
N ALA A 24 -17.65 3.09 18.43
CA ALA A 24 -17.71 4.25 17.55
C ALA A 24 -16.32 4.65 17.05
N VAL A 25 -15.33 4.69 17.95
CA VAL A 25 -13.92 4.99 17.61
C VAL A 25 -13.37 3.91 16.68
N LEU A 26 -13.60 2.63 16.97
CA LEU A 26 -13.20 1.54 16.07
C LEU A 26 -13.73 1.77 14.65
N ALA A 27 -15.03 2.05 14.52
CA ALA A 27 -15.66 2.21 13.22
C ALA A 27 -15.12 3.44 12.44
N GLU A 28 -14.81 4.51 13.13
CA GLU A 28 -14.17 5.69 12.54
C GLU A 28 -12.77 5.37 12.01
N ARG A 29 -11.93 4.75 12.85
CA ARG A 29 -10.54 4.40 12.49
C ARG A 29 -10.48 3.37 11.37
N LEU A 30 -11.38 2.40 11.36
CA LEU A 30 -11.49 1.40 10.30
C LEU A 30 -11.85 2.07 8.96
N ARG A 31 -12.88 2.94 8.94
CA ARG A 31 -13.26 3.70 7.74
C ARG A 31 -12.17 4.64 7.26
N TYR A 32 -11.40 5.22 8.17
CA TYR A 32 -10.24 6.01 7.81
C TYR A 32 -9.20 5.13 7.11
N ALA A 33 -8.77 4.03 7.72
CA ALA A 33 -7.76 3.14 7.17
C ALA A 33 -8.15 2.59 5.79
N ILE A 34 -9.39 2.13 5.61
CA ILE A 34 -9.90 1.61 4.33
C ILE A 34 -9.78 2.64 3.20
N ARG A 35 -9.98 3.94 3.50
CA ARG A 35 -9.95 5.00 2.49
C ARG A 35 -8.56 5.55 2.19
N HIS A 36 -7.57 5.33 3.06
CA HIS A 36 -6.28 6.02 2.98
C HIS A 36 -5.07 5.06 2.94
N CYS A 37 -5.21 3.78 3.29
CA CYS A 37 -4.11 2.82 3.26
C CYS A 37 -3.93 2.20 1.86
N ARG A 38 -2.93 2.69 1.14
CA ARG A 38 -2.52 2.20 -0.19
C ARG A 38 -1.99 0.75 -0.21
N SER A 39 -1.65 0.16 0.93
CA SER A 39 -1.16 -1.22 0.99
C SER A 39 -2.22 -2.26 0.59
N ILE A 40 -3.51 -1.90 0.66
CA ILE A 40 -4.62 -2.71 0.15
C ILE A 40 -4.74 -2.57 -1.38
N ASP A 41 -4.29 -1.45 -1.95
CA ASP A 41 -4.37 -1.20 -3.41
C ASP A 41 -3.32 -2.02 -4.21
N MET A 42 -2.25 -2.49 -3.56
CA MET A 42 -1.31 -3.42 -4.19
C MET A 42 -1.93 -4.79 -4.52
N ASP A 43 -2.91 -5.25 -3.73
CA ASP A 43 -3.68 -6.46 -4.08
C ASP A 43 -4.52 -6.21 -5.35
N ASN A 44 -5.07 -4.99 -5.52
CA ASN A 44 -5.75 -4.57 -6.75
C ASN A 44 -4.80 -4.52 -7.94
N TYR A 45 -3.54 -4.14 -7.77
CA TYR A 45 -2.52 -4.22 -8.83
C TYR A 45 -2.32 -5.68 -9.30
N MET A 46 -2.18 -6.64 -8.39
CA MET A 46 -2.02 -8.06 -8.74
C MET A 46 -3.28 -8.64 -9.39
N LEU A 47 -4.48 -8.28 -8.90
CA LEU A 47 -5.76 -8.65 -9.51
C LEU A 47 -5.90 -8.09 -10.93
N ARG A 48 -5.59 -6.80 -11.12
CA ARG A 48 -5.66 -6.12 -12.44
C ARG A 48 -4.63 -6.69 -13.40
N ARG A 49 -3.41 -6.99 -12.94
CA ARG A 49 -2.36 -7.63 -13.74
C ARG A 49 -2.75 -9.04 -14.17
N ASN A 50 -3.31 -9.86 -13.27
CA ASN A 50 -3.83 -11.17 -13.62
C ASN A 50 -4.96 -11.08 -14.65
N ASN A 51 -5.86 -10.11 -14.52
CA ASN A 51 -6.95 -9.91 -15.47
C ASN A 51 -6.47 -9.36 -16.83
N SER A 52 -5.47 -8.48 -16.84
CA SER A 52 -4.82 -7.95 -18.05
C SER A 52 -4.06 -9.03 -18.84
N MET A 53 -3.43 -9.99 -18.16
CA MET A 53 -2.83 -11.15 -18.84
C MET A 53 -3.88 -12.07 -19.48
N VAL A 54 -5.13 -12.06 -19.00
CA VAL A 54 -6.26 -12.84 -19.56
C VAL A 54 -6.97 -12.10 -20.69
N SER A 55 -7.02 -10.77 -20.65
CA SER A 55 -7.66 -9.93 -21.68
C SER A 55 -6.58 -9.15 -22.41
N GLY A 56 -6.03 -9.73 -23.48
CA GLY A 56 -4.89 -9.19 -24.20
C GLY A 56 -5.03 -7.70 -24.57
N GLY A 57 -4.18 -6.88 -23.93
CA GLY A 57 -3.62 -5.65 -24.48
C GLY A 57 -4.57 -4.48 -24.75
N GLU A 58 -5.06 -3.81 -23.72
CA GLU A 58 -5.42 -2.39 -23.79
C GLU A 58 -4.79 -1.68 -22.57
N ILE A 59 -3.81 -0.80 -22.82
CA ILE A 59 -3.16 -0.01 -21.78
C ILE A 59 -4.13 1.14 -21.45
N ASP A 60 -4.70 1.11 -20.25
CA ASP A 60 -5.57 2.15 -19.72
C ASP A 60 -4.75 3.43 -19.43
N SER A 61 -5.31 4.59 -19.77
CA SER A 61 -4.67 5.91 -19.63
C SER A 61 -4.35 6.25 -18.17
N ASP A 62 -5.00 5.61 -17.20
CA ASP A 62 -4.68 5.74 -15.76
C ASP A 62 -3.31 5.15 -15.38
N TYR A 63 -2.66 4.36 -16.27
CA TYR A 63 -1.34 3.78 -16.01
C TYR A 63 -0.19 4.78 -16.13
N SER A 64 -0.37 5.89 -16.86
CA SER A 64 0.67 6.92 -17.02
C SER A 64 0.76 7.90 -15.85
N ASP A 65 -0.27 7.99 -15.00
CA ASP A 65 -0.28 8.89 -13.82
C ASP A 65 0.57 8.36 -12.65
N TYR A 66 1.10 7.13 -12.78
CA TYR A 66 1.95 6.48 -11.77
C TYR A 66 3.44 6.41 -12.16
N TYR A 67 3.84 7.01 -13.28
CA TYR A 67 5.22 7.01 -13.81
C TYR A 67 5.85 8.41 -13.78
N TYR A 68 5.78 9.09 -12.62
CA TYR A 68 6.60 10.25 -12.20
C TYR A 68 6.47 10.23 -10.65
N ASP A 69 7.48 10.09 -9.78
CA ASP A 69 8.90 10.40 -9.80
C ASP A 69 9.64 9.32 -8.97
N ASP A 70 10.44 8.47 -9.62
CA ASP A 70 11.68 7.95 -9.01
C ASP A 70 12.75 8.45 -9.97
N ASP A 71 13.13 9.72 -9.78
CA ASP A 71 14.40 10.19 -10.31
C ASP A 71 15.46 9.22 -9.78
N ASP A 72 16.14 8.54 -10.70
CA ASP A 72 17.35 7.77 -10.46
C ASP A 72 18.43 8.72 -9.87
N ASP A 73 18.34 9.02 -8.57
CA ASP A 73 19.45 9.48 -7.74
C ASP A 73 19.94 8.29 -6.88
N ASP A 74 20.15 7.13 -7.52
CA ASP A 74 21.20 6.21 -7.06
C ASP A 74 22.54 6.84 -7.48
N ASP A 75 22.95 7.91 -6.78
CA ASP A 75 24.33 8.37 -6.77
C ASP A 75 25.16 7.26 -6.10
N ASP A 76 25.76 6.42 -6.94
CA ASP A 76 26.91 5.58 -6.62
C ASP A 76 28.07 6.48 -6.12
N ASP A 77 28.07 6.84 -4.84
CA ASP A 77 29.29 7.26 -4.13
C ASP A 77 29.83 6.06 -3.33
N ASP A 78 30.56 5.21 -4.06
CA ASP A 78 31.73 4.50 -3.54
C ASP A 78 32.63 5.53 -2.85
N ASP A 79 32.76 5.46 -1.52
CA ASP A 79 34.02 5.65 -0.77
C ASP A 79 33.70 5.84 0.73
N ASP A 80 33.98 4.81 1.54
CA ASP A 80 34.66 5.01 2.82
C ASP A 80 35.16 3.66 3.36
N ILE A 81 36.37 3.35 2.91
CA ILE A 81 37.32 2.51 3.62
C ILE A 81 37.51 3.09 5.04
N TYR A 82 37.02 2.41 6.07
CA TYR A 82 37.46 2.70 7.43
C TYR A 82 38.68 1.82 7.75
N ASP A 83 39.82 2.50 7.94
CA ASP A 83 41.11 2.00 8.43
C ASP A 83 40.97 1.32 9.81
#